data_AF-A0A4C1V477-F1
#
_entry.id   AF-A0A4C1V477-F1
#
_cell.length_a   1.000
_cell.length_b   1.000
_cell.length_c   1.000
_cell.angle_alpha   90.00
_cell.angle_beta   90.00
_cell.angle_gamma   90.00
#
_symmetry.space_group_name_H-M   'P 1'
#
loop_
_entity.id
_entity.type
_entity.pdbx_description
1 polymer ?
#
loop_
_entity_poly.entity_id
_entity_poly.type
_entity_poly.pdbx_seq_one_letter_code
_entity_poly.pdbx_strand_id
1 'polypeptide(L)'
;MGPPDGGRPIPIPKITNWKRVSTALEKIDTPNLNSIPNDIASTDEIDFAISALTNHVRTVVEESEREVPASSDRRKFPPDILELIRAKNAALRRASAYPTPEYRSRA
;
A
#
# COMPACT_ATOMS: atom_id res chain seq x y z
N MET A 1 26.65 -33.27 8.52
CA MET A 1 25.84 -32.23 9.17
C MET A 1 26.08 -30.93 8.41
N GLY A 2 25.14 -30.49 7.58
CA GLY A 2 25.27 -29.23 6.84
C GLY A 2 25.09 -28.02 7.76
N PRO A 3 25.50 -26.81 7.33
CA PRO A 3 25.33 -25.61 8.15
C PRO A 3 23.84 -25.39 8.40
N PRO A 4 23.43 -24.93 9.59
CA PRO A 4 22.05 -24.53 9.82
C PRO A 4 21.70 -23.45 8.80
N ASP A 5 20.61 -23.69 8.07
CA ASP A 5 20.08 -22.81 7.05
C ASP A 5 20.03 -21.39 7.63
N GLY A 6 20.92 -20.52 7.12
CA GLY A 6 21.07 -19.16 7.62
C GLY A 6 19.75 -18.45 7.40
N GLY A 7 18.95 -18.33 8.48
CA GLY A 7 17.58 -17.83 8.42
C GLY A 7 17.54 -16.52 7.64
N ARG A 8 16.97 -16.57 6.44
CA ARG A 8 16.80 -15.37 5.61
C ARG A 8 15.98 -14.37 6.43
N PRO A 9 16.45 -13.12 6.60
CA PRO A 9 15.65 -12.07 7.23
C PRO A 9 14.31 -11.99 6.51
N ILE A 10 13.22 -12.08 7.26
CA ILE A 10 11.87 -11.88 6.72
C ILE A 10 11.85 -10.46 6.13
N PRO A 11 11.56 -10.28 4.83
CA PRO A 11 11.50 -8.95 4.23
C PRO A 11 10.49 -8.10 4.99
N ILE A 12 10.95 -6.99 5.56
CA ILE A 12 10.07 -6.03 6.25
C ILE A 12 9.20 -5.37 5.17
N PRO A 13 7.87 -5.43 5.27
CA PRO A 13 7.00 -4.75 4.32
C PRO A 13 7.25 -3.25 4.37
N LYS A 14 7.60 -2.67 3.22
CA LYS A 14 7.64 -1.22 3.06
C LYS A 14 6.29 -0.71 2.58
N ILE A 15 5.80 0.35 3.19
CA ILE A 15 4.60 1.05 2.74
C ILE A 15 4.97 2.48 2.42
N THR A 16 4.59 2.94 1.23
CA THR A 16 4.77 4.33 0.79
C THR A 16 3.62 5.19 1.31
N ASN A 17 3.95 6.33 1.94
CA ASN A 17 2.94 7.33 2.31
C ASN A 17 2.63 8.23 1.11
N TRP A 18 1.58 7.88 0.35
CA TRP A 18 1.18 8.63 -0.84
C TRP A 18 0.79 10.09 -0.58
N LYS A 19 0.28 10.43 0.61
CA LYS A 19 -0.01 11.83 0.96
C LYS A 19 1.28 12.65 1.06
N ARG A 20 2.33 12.05 1.62
CA ARG A 20 3.66 12.66 1.75
C ARG A 20 4.36 12.78 0.40
N VAL A 21 4.21 11.79 -0.49
CA VAL A 21 4.63 11.87 -1.90
C VAL A 21 3.95 13.05 -2.60
N SER A 22 2.63 13.19 -2.46
CA SER A 22 1.88 14.32 -3.07
C SER A 22 2.39 15.68 -2.60
N THR A 23 2.60 15.86 -1.29
CA THR A 23 3.12 17.13 -0.73
C THR A 23 4.57 17.39 -1.15
N ALA A 24 5.39 16.35 -1.31
CA ALA A 24 6.77 16.51 -1.76
C ALA A 24 6.85 16.87 -3.24
N LEU A 25 6.00 16.29 -4.10
CA LEU A 25 5.94 16.62 -5.53
C LEU A 25 5.35 18.01 -5.80
N GLU A 26 4.50 18.53 -4.91
CA GLU A 26 3.98 19.91 -4.99
C GLU A 26 5.09 20.96 -4.75
N LYS A 27 6.19 20.57 -4.08
CA LYS A 27 7.35 21.46 -3.88
C LYS A 27 8.22 21.49 -5.12
N ILE A 28 8.08 22.57 -5.87
CA ILE A 28 8.83 22.82 -7.12
C ILE A 28 10.27 23.29 -6.90
N ASP A 29 10.63 23.79 -5.71
CA ASP A 29 11.99 24.29 -5.39
C ASP A 29 12.99 23.18 -5.06
N THR A 30 13.07 22.14 -5.91
CA THR A 30 14.10 21.09 -5.75
C THR A 30 15.26 21.30 -6.72
N PRO A 31 16.52 21.23 -6.24
CA PRO A 31 17.69 21.59 -7.05
C PRO A 31 17.89 20.69 -8.28
N ASN A 32 17.34 19.47 -8.29
CA ASN A 32 17.43 18.54 -9.41
C ASN A 32 16.51 18.94 -10.59
N LEU A 33 15.35 19.55 -10.31
CA LEU A 33 14.44 20.02 -11.36
C LEU A 33 14.85 21.39 -11.91
N ASN A 34 15.58 22.18 -11.12
CA ASN A 34 16.09 23.50 -11.53
C ASN A 34 17.16 23.44 -12.62
N SER A 35 17.77 22.28 -12.87
CA SER A 35 18.73 22.09 -13.98
C SER A 35 18.07 21.72 -15.31
N ILE A 36 16.75 21.50 -15.34
CA ILE A 36 16.02 21.17 -16.57
C ILE A 36 15.76 22.48 -17.34
N PRO A 37 16.20 22.59 -18.61
CA PRO A 37 15.94 23.78 -19.40
C PRO A 37 14.44 23.93 -19.69
N ASN A 38 13.96 25.18 -19.70
CA ASN A 38 12.55 25.49 -19.99
C ASN A 38 12.19 25.30 -21.47
N ASP A 39 13.18 25.40 -22.36
CA ASP A 39 13.03 25.15 -23.78
C ASP A 39 13.81 23.88 -24.12
N ILE A 40 13.12 22.92 -24.75
CA ILE A 40 13.68 21.61 -25.09
C ILE A 40 13.72 21.54 -26.61
N ALA A 41 14.92 21.69 -27.18
CA ALA A 41 15.11 21.75 -28.62
C ALA A 41 15.76 20.49 -29.19
N SER A 42 16.43 19.69 -28.34
CA SER A 42 17.18 18.50 -28.75
C SER A 42 16.70 17.22 -28.07
N THR A 43 16.96 16.09 -28.73
CA THR A 43 16.67 14.76 -28.16
C THR A 43 17.49 14.49 -26.90
N ASP A 44 18.73 14.98 -26.83
CA ASP A 44 19.58 14.81 -25.64
C ASP A 44 19.00 15.55 -24.42
N GLU A 45 18.38 16.72 -24.63
CA GLU A 45 17.67 17.46 -23.58
C GLU A 45 16.38 16.74 -23.14
N ILE A 46 15.68 16.08 -24.07
CA ILE A 46 14.52 15.22 -23.75
C ILE A 46 14.96 14.08 -22.83
N ASP A 47 16.01 13.34 -23.22
CA ASP A 47 16.52 12.21 -22.45
C ASP A 47 17.03 12.65 -21.07
N PHE A 48 17.69 13.81 -21.00
CA PHE A 48 18.11 14.43 -19.75
C PHE A 48 16.92 14.78 -18.85
N ALA A 49 15.89 15.44 -19.39
CA ALA A 49 14.71 15.84 -18.63
C ALA A 49 13.93 14.62 -18.10
N ILE A 50 13.75 13.58 -18.93
CA ILE A 50 13.12 12.31 -18.51
C ILE A 50 13.92 11.68 -17.38
N SER A 51 15.25 11.63 -17.50
CA SER A 51 16.13 11.05 -16.49
C SER A 51 16.07 11.83 -15.17
N ALA A 52 16.12 13.16 -15.23
CA ALA A 52 16.03 14.04 -14.06
C ALA A 52 14.70 13.88 -13.32
N LEU A 53 13.58 13.90 -14.04
CA LEU A 53 12.25 13.70 -13.47
C LEU A 53 12.09 12.30 -12.86
N THR A 54 12.55 11.27 -13.57
CA THR A 54 12.47 9.88 -13.08
C THR A 54 13.26 9.69 -11.79
N ASN A 55 14.46 10.28 -11.71
CA ASN A 55 15.29 10.23 -10.51
C ASN A 55 14.62 10.99 -9.36
N HIS A 56 14.06 12.17 -9.61
CA HIS A 56 13.34 12.94 -8.59
C HIS A 56 12.15 12.17 -8.02
N VAL A 57 11.28 11.61 -8.88
CA VAL A 57 10.13 10.82 -8.45
C VAL A 57 10.58 9.60 -7.65
N ARG A 58 11.62 8.90 -8.09
CA ARG A 58 12.20 7.76 -7.36
C ARG A 58 12.62 8.16 -5.95
N THR A 59 13.40 9.24 -5.82
CA THR A 59 13.86 9.72 -4.51
C THR A 59 12.69 10.11 -3.60
N VAL A 60 11.69 10.83 -4.12
CA VAL A 60 10.51 11.23 -3.33
C VAL A 60 9.71 10.02 -2.83
N VAL A 61 9.58 8.99 -3.67
CA VAL A 61 8.93 7.73 -3.30
C VAL A 61 9.73 7.04 -2.20
N GLU A 62 11.04 6.88 -2.37
CA GLU A 62 11.95 6.25 -1.40
C GLU A 62 11.96 6.98 -0.05
N GLU A 63 12.04 8.31 -0.03
CA GLU A 63 11.99 9.11 1.22
C GLU A 63 10.62 9.05 1.92
N SER A 64 9.58 8.74 1.16
CA SER A 64 8.21 8.56 1.65
C SER A 64 7.88 7.11 2.02
N GLU A 65 8.81 6.18 1.80
CA GLU A 65 8.71 4.82 2.31
C GLU A 65 8.88 4.81 3.84
N ARG A 66 8.11 3.95 4.49
CA ARG A 66 8.31 3.61 5.88
C ARG A 66 8.30 2.10 6.02
N GLU A 67 9.23 1.60 6.81
CA GLU A 67 9.21 0.22 7.27
C GLU A 67 8.03 0.01 8.23
N VAL A 68 7.14 -0.91 7.86
CA VAL A 68 6.04 -1.29 8.72
C VAL A 68 6.43 -2.60 9.40
N PRO A 69 6.43 -2.64 10.74
CA PRO A 69 6.70 -3.88 11.44
C PRO A 69 5.73 -4.95 10.92
N ALA A 70 6.28 -6.09 10.50
CA ALA A 70 5.55 -7.20 9.87
C ALA A 70 4.40 -7.74 10.75
N SER A 71 4.38 -7.37 12.03
CA SER A 71 3.32 -7.67 12.99
C SER A 71 2.64 -6.39 13.50
N SER A 72 1.99 -5.61 12.63
CA SER A 72 0.74 -5.02 13.09
C SER A 72 -0.20 -6.19 13.26
N ASP A 73 -0.40 -6.65 14.49
CA ASP A 73 -1.22 -7.80 14.90
C ASP A 73 -2.50 -7.81 14.05
N ARG A 74 -2.47 -8.54 12.94
CA ARG A 74 -3.45 -8.41 11.85
C ARG A 74 -4.73 -9.05 12.37
N ARG A 75 -5.57 -8.22 13.00
CA ARG A 75 -6.97 -8.47 13.36
C ARG A 75 -7.18 -9.33 14.61
N LYS A 76 -6.63 -8.94 15.75
CA LYS A 76 -7.37 -9.17 17.00
C LYS A 76 -8.39 -8.06 17.14
N PHE A 77 -9.57 -8.28 16.56
CA PHE A 77 -10.74 -7.54 17.01
C PHE A 77 -10.90 -7.77 18.52
N PRO A 78 -11.24 -6.75 19.29
CA PRO A 78 -11.57 -6.95 20.69
C PRO A 78 -12.71 -7.99 20.82
N PRO A 79 -12.78 -8.69 21.98
CA PRO A 79 -13.64 -9.86 22.14
C PRO A 79 -15.12 -9.62 21.78
N ASP A 80 -15.61 -8.41 22.04
CA ASP A 80 -16.95 -7.92 21.74
C ASP A 80 -17.27 -7.93 20.23
N ILE A 81 -16.36 -7.44 19.39
CA ILE A 81 -16.53 -7.43 17.93
C ILE A 81 -16.49 -8.86 17.38
N LEU A 82 -15.64 -9.73 17.94
CA LEU A 82 -15.61 -11.15 17.55
C LEU A 82 -16.90 -11.87 17.91
N GLU A 83 -17.45 -11.59 19.09
CA GLU A 83 -18.73 -12.12 19.55
C GLU A 83 -19.88 -11.68 18.64
N LEU A 84 -19.91 -10.40 18.24
CA LEU A 84 -20.90 -9.87 17.31
C LEU A 84 -20.82 -10.54 15.93
N ILE A 85 -19.63 -10.74 15.39
CA ILE A 85 -19.43 -11.44 14.10
C ILE A 85 -19.92 -12.89 14.21
N ARG A 86 -19.62 -13.59 15.31
CA ARG A 86 -20.09 -14.96 15.55
C ARG A 86 -21.62 -15.03 15.63
N ALA A 87 -22.24 -14.13 16.40
CA ALA A 87 -23.69 -14.06 16.55
C ALA A 87 -24.39 -13.78 15.21
N LYS A 88 -23.89 -12.82 14.42
CA LYS A 88 -24.42 -12.51 13.09
C LYS A 88 -24.33 -13.70 12.14
N ASN A 89 -23.19 -14.39 12.12
CA ASN A 89 -22.99 -15.55 11.26
C ASN A 89 -23.88 -16.73 11.67
N ALA A 90 -24.11 -16.93 12.98
CA ALA A 90 -25.04 -17.94 13.48
C ALA A 90 -26.49 -17.64 13.07
N ALA A 91 -26.93 -16.39 13.19
CA ALA A 91 -28.25 -15.96 12.76
C ALA A 91 -28.47 -16.18 11.25
N LEU A 92 -27.48 -15.83 10.42
CA LEU A 92 -27.54 -16.03 8.97
C LEU A 92 -27.67 -17.52 8.60
N ARG A 93 -26.88 -18.40 9.24
CA ARG A 93 -26.98 -19.85 9.03
C ARG A 93 -28.35 -20.40 9.43
N ARG A 94 -28.92 -19.89 10.52
CA ARG A 94 -30.27 -20.29 10.96
C ARG A 94 -31.35 -19.83 9.98
N ALA A 95 -31.25 -18.61 9.47
CA ALA A 95 -32.15 -18.08 8.45
C ALA A 95 -32.05 -18.88 7.14
N SER A 96 -30.84 -19.32 6.74
CA SER A 96 -30.69 -20.19 5.57
C SER A 96 -31.21 -21.61 5.78
N ALA A 97 -31.20 -22.13 7.02
CA ALA A 97 -31.70 -23.47 7.34
C ALA A 97 -33.23 -23.55 7.33
N TYR A 98 -33.91 -22.44 7.62
CA TYR A 98 -35.36 -22.32 7.57
C TYR A 98 -35.75 -21.07 6.78
N PRO A 99 -35.67 -21.11 5.43
CA PRO A 99 -36.07 -19.98 4.61
C PRO A 99 -37.56 -19.73 4.80
N THR A 100 -37.94 -18.50 5.13
CA THR A 100 -39.35 -18.10 5.15
C THR A 100 -39.94 -18.20 3.73
N PRO A 101 -41.26 -18.38 3.58
CA PRO A 101 -41.90 -18.50 2.27
C PRO A 101 -41.52 -17.37 1.29
N GLU A 102 -41.33 -16.16 1.80
CA GLU A 102 -40.94 -14.96 1.04
C GLU A 102 -39.52 -15.04 0.49
N TYR A 103 -38.61 -15.79 1.14
CA TYR A 103 -37.21 -15.92 0.73
C TYR A 103 -36.98 -17.12 -0.20
N ARG A 104 -37.90 -18.11 -0.23
CA ARG A 104 -37.85 -19.24 -1.17
C ARG A 104 -38.08 -18.84 -2.61
N SER A 105 -38.82 -17.75 -2.86
CA SER A 105 -39.15 -17.27 -4.21
C SER A 105 -38.08 -16.39 -4.86
N ARG A 106 -36.94 -16.17 -4.19
CA ARG A 106 -35.83 -15.32 -4.67
C ARG A 106 -34.57 -16.10 -5.05
N ALA A 107 -34.61 -17.44 -4.98
CA ALA A 107 -33.55 -18.33 -5.43
C ALA A 107 -33.66 -18.62 -6.93
#